data_AF-A0A838PMU1-F1
#
_entry.id   AF-A0A838PMU1-F1
#
_cell.length_a   1.000
_cell.length_b   1.000
_cell.length_c   1.000
_cell.angle_alpha   90.00
_cell.angle_beta   90.00
_cell.angle_gamma   90.00
#
_symmetry.space_group_name_H-M   'P 1'
#
loop_
_entity.id
_entity.type
_entity.pdbx_description
1 polymer ?
#
loop_
_entity_poly.entity_id
_entity_poly.type
_entity_poly.pdbx_seq_one_letter_code
_entity_poly.pdbx_strand_id
1 'polypeptide(L)'
;ANYPKGAPGRGATVIERDGMALGVVNLSGTVFVDAARSPFSEADAVLADLPGRTTHVLVDFHAEATSEKTAMGWHLDGRVTACVGTHTHVPTADARVLPGGTAYCTDVGMTGPRGGVIGVKKELALRRFTTMTNVRYDTATEDPWLNGVLVEASDDGLATSIEQVLEPGPAPE
;
A
#
# COMPACT_ATOMS: atom_id res chain seq x y z
N ALA A 1 11.14 -1.38 -4.39
CA ALA A 1 12.57 -1.18 -4.07
C ALA A 1 13.32 -2.50 -4.01
N ASN A 2 12.80 -3.50 -3.31
CA ASN A 2 13.42 -4.81 -3.07
C ASN A 2 13.32 -5.81 -4.26
N TYR A 3 13.31 -5.32 -5.50
CA TYR A 3 13.42 -6.15 -6.70
C TYR A 3 14.89 -6.49 -7.01
N PRO A 4 15.18 -7.43 -7.95
CA PRO A 4 16.54 -7.77 -8.34
C PRO A 4 17.32 -6.55 -8.83
N LYS A 5 18.63 -6.53 -8.56
CA LYS A 5 19.52 -5.51 -9.13
C LYS A 5 19.45 -5.56 -10.66
N GLY A 6 19.26 -4.40 -11.28
CA GLY A 6 19.09 -4.28 -12.74
C GLY A 6 17.63 -4.29 -13.21
N ALA A 7 16.65 -4.49 -12.33
CA ALA A 7 15.25 -4.25 -12.66
C ALA A 7 15.04 -2.79 -13.09
N PRO A 8 14.25 -2.52 -14.15
CA PRO A 8 14.04 -1.16 -14.65
C PRO A 8 13.25 -0.30 -13.65
N GLY A 9 13.42 1.02 -13.75
CA GLY A 9 12.70 1.99 -12.94
C GLY A 9 13.38 2.32 -11.61
N ARG A 10 12.59 2.79 -10.65
CA ARG A 10 13.05 3.21 -9.31
C ARG A 10 12.13 2.66 -8.23
N GLY A 11 12.71 2.26 -7.11
CA GLY A 11 11.96 1.77 -5.94
C GLY A 11 11.52 2.87 -4.97
N ALA A 12 12.12 4.05 -5.09
CA ALA A 12 11.81 5.22 -4.28
C ALA A 12 12.02 6.49 -5.10
N THR A 13 11.34 7.57 -4.73
CA THR A 13 11.50 8.90 -5.32
C THR A 13 11.21 9.99 -4.29
N VAL A 14 11.66 11.21 -4.54
CA VAL A 14 11.23 12.40 -3.80
C VAL A 14 10.39 13.25 -4.75
N ILE A 15 9.25 13.74 -4.27
CA ILE A 15 8.35 14.62 -4.99
C ILE A 15 8.28 15.93 -4.21
N GLU A 16 8.43 17.06 -4.91
CA GLU A 16 8.33 18.38 -4.30
C GLU A 16 7.08 19.09 -4.81
N ARG A 17 6.32 19.68 -3.88
CA ARG A 17 5.12 20.47 -4.18
C ARG A 17 4.93 21.53 -3.12
N ASP A 18 4.69 22.77 -3.53
CA ASP A 18 4.35 23.89 -2.64
C ASP A 18 5.32 24.07 -1.44
N GLY A 19 6.61 23.80 -1.67
CA GLY A 19 7.67 23.91 -0.66
C GLY A 19 7.85 22.69 0.26
N MET A 20 7.01 21.66 0.12
CA MET A 20 7.14 20.39 0.82
C MET A 20 7.78 19.33 -0.09
N ALA A 21 8.74 18.58 0.46
CA ALA A 21 9.27 17.37 -0.15
C ALA A 21 8.62 16.14 0.51
N LEU A 22 8.25 15.14 -0.30
CA LEU A 22 7.74 13.84 0.13
C LEU A 22 8.56 12.73 -0.50
N GLY A 23 9.20 11.92 0.35
CA GLY A 23 9.78 10.65 -0.05
C GLY A 23 8.68 9.62 -0.23
N VAL A 24 8.63 8.96 -1.39
CA VAL A 24 7.72 7.85 -1.66
C VAL A 24 8.54 6.60 -1.90
N VAL A 25 8.29 5.56 -1.12
CA VAL A 25 8.98 4.27 -1.17
C VAL A 25 7.95 3.18 -1.43
N ASN A 26 8.22 2.31 -2.41
CA ASN A 26 7.39 1.13 -2.64
C ASN A 26 8.20 -0.13 -2.32
N LEU A 27 7.64 -1.02 -1.52
CA LEU A 27 8.21 -2.30 -1.11
C LEU A 27 7.23 -3.45 -1.40
N SER A 28 7.75 -4.61 -1.75
CA SER A 28 6.97 -5.85 -1.90
C SER A 28 7.19 -6.77 -0.71
N GLY A 29 6.12 -7.37 -0.17
CA GLY A 29 6.21 -8.47 0.80
C GLY A 29 6.85 -9.73 0.21
N THR A 30 7.10 -10.69 1.08
CA THR A 30 7.74 -11.99 0.76
C THR A 30 6.90 -13.19 1.18
N VAL A 31 5.90 -13.00 2.05
CA VAL A 31 4.99 -14.07 2.45
C VAL A 31 3.85 -14.14 1.45
N PHE A 32 3.72 -15.27 0.74
CA PHE A 32 2.76 -15.53 -0.35
C PHE A 32 2.91 -14.65 -1.62
N VAL A 33 3.96 -13.82 -1.67
CA VAL A 33 4.32 -12.98 -2.82
C VAL A 33 5.82 -13.14 -3.08
N ASP A 34 6.23 -13.14 -4.34
CA ASP A 34 7.65 -13.26 -4.70
C ASP A 34 8.34 -11.90 -4.69
N ALA A 35 9.32 -11.71 -3.80
CA ALA A 35 10.25 -10.59 -3.83
C ALA A 35 11.70 -11.08 -3.76
N ALA A 36 12.62 -10.31 -4.32
CA ALA A 36 14.01 -10.75 -4.48
C ALA A 36 14.85 -10.58 -3.22
N ARG A 37 14.49 -9.65 -2.34
CA ARG A 37 15.24 -9.26 -1.15
C ARG A 37 14.30 -8.96 0.01
N SER A 38 14.80 -9.11 1.23
CA SER A 38 14.08 -8.76 2.46
C SER A 38 13.56 -7.31 2.38
N PRO A 39 12.24 -7.08 2.51
CA PRO A 39 11.69 -5.73 2.48
C PRO A 39 12.15 -4.91 3.69
N PHE A 40 12.43 -5.53 4.83
CA PHE A 40 12.89 -4.85 6.05
C PHE A 40 14.28 -4.24 5.87
N SER A 41 15.24 -5.04 5.39
CA SER A 41 16.60 -4.56 5.15
C SER A 41 16.65 -3.55 4.00
N GLU A 42 15.79 -3.70 2.99
CA GLU A 42 15.68 -2.70 1.92
C GLU A 42 15.06 -1.40 2.42
N ALA A 43 14.05 -1.45 3.30
CA ALA A 43 13.49 -0.26 3.92
C ALA A 43 14.57 0.51 4.68
N ASP A 44 15.39 -0.18 5.49
CA ASP A 44 16.50 0.45 6.22
C ASP A 44 17.51 1.12 5.28
N ALA A 45 17.90 0.44 4.20
CA ALA A 45 18.85 0.98 3.23
C ALA A 45 18.28 2.21 2.50
N VAL A 46 17.03 2.15 2.05
CA VAL A 46 16.38 3.28 1.34
C VAL A 46 16.21 4.46 2.29
N LEU A 47 15.77 4.23 3.53
CA LEU A 47 15.58 5.30 4.51
C LEU A 47 16.90 5.94 4.94
N ALA A 48 18.02 5.22 4.89
CA ALA A 48 19.34 5.82 5.16
C ALA A 48 19.78 6.86 4.11
N ASP A 49 19.23 6.80 2.90
CA ASP A 49 19.56 7.69 1.78
C ASP A 49 18.62 8.90 1.64
N LEU A 50 17.60 9.02 2.49
CA LEU A 50 16.61 10.11 2.50
C LEU A 50 16.96 11.33 3.37
N PRO A 51 17.70 11.23 4.49
CA PRO A 51 18.06 12.38 5.31
C PRO A 51 18.72 13.50 4.48
N GLY A 52 18.27 14.74 4.71
CA GLY A 52 18.71 15.92 3.95
C GLY A 52 17.98 16.14 2.62
N ARG A 53 17.13 15.20 2.19
CA ARG A 53 16.29 15.33 0.98
C ARG A 53 14.82 15.52 1.30
N THR A 54 14.34 14.93 2.40
CA THR A 54 12.95 15.05 2.86
C THR A 54 12.83 14.64 4.33
N THR A 55 11.92 15.27 5.06
CA THR A 55 11.48 14.84 6.40
C THR A 55 10.27 13.93 6.31
N HIS A 56 9.40 14.15 5.32
CA HIS A 56 8.19 13.34 5.13
C HIS A 56 8.47 12.12 4.26
N VAL A 57 8.00 10.96 4.70
CA VAL A 57 8.17 9.69 3.98
C VAL A 57 6.90 8.86 4.04
N LEU A 58 6.40 8.49 2.85
CA LEU A 58 5.33 7.52 2.65
C LEU A 58 5.94 6.20 2.15
N VAL A 59 5.63 5.12 2.87
CA VAL A 59 5.93 3.74 2.46
C VAL A 59 4.63 3.05 2.04
N ASP A 60 4.53 2.68 0.77
CA ASP A 60 3.55 1.72 0.25
C ASP A 60 4.15 0.31 0.36
N PHE A 61 3.57 -0.52 1.23
CA PHE A 61 4.01 -1.89 1.42
C PHE A 61 3.01 -2.88 0.80
N HIS A 62 3.31 -3.28 -0.43
CA HIS A 62 2.52 -4.18 -1.25
C HIS A 62 2.76 -5.63 -0.83
N ALA A 63 1.89 -6.21 0.01
CA ALA A 63 2.11 -7.52 0.61
C ALA A 63 0.80 -8.29 0.85
N GLU A 64 0.86 -9.61 0.96
CA GLU A 64 -0.32 -10.45 1.24
C GLU A 64 -0.53 -10.64 2.75
N ALA A 65 0.51 -11.08 3.47
CA ALA A 65 0.36 -11.48 4.87
C ALA A 65 0.20 -10.27 5.81
N THR A 66 -0.90 -10.26 6.57
CA THR A 66 -1.18 -9.24 7.59
C THR A 66 -0.09 -9.19 8.67
N SER A 67 0.53 -10.33 9.00
CA SER A 67 1.65 -10.40 9.93
C SER A 67 2.88 -9.66 9.41
N GLU A 68 3.22 -9.83 8.14
CA GLU A 68 4.36 -9.15 7.51
C GLU A 68 4.11 -7.63 7.46
N LYS A 69 2.89 -7.21 7.11
CA LYS A 69 2.49 -5.79 7.11
C LYS A 69 2.54 -5.15 8.48
N THR A 70 1.97 -5.81 9.48
CA THR A 70 1.98 -5.31 10.86
C THR A 70 3.41 -5.21 11.39
N ALA A 71 4.25 -6.20 11.09
CA ALA A 71 5.67 -6.17 11.45
C ALA A 71 6.41 -5.00 10.77
N MET A 72 6.14 -4.72 9.49
CA MET A 72 6.71 -3.56 8.81
C MET A 72 6.27 -2.24 9.44
N GLY A 73 4.98 -2.10 9.78
CA GLY A 73 4.47 -0.94 10.51
C GLY A 73 5.25 -0.67 11.79
N TRP A 74 5.45 -1.71 12.63
CA TRP A 74 6.25 -1.61 13.85
C TRP A 74 7.74 -1.35 13.60
N HIS A 75 8.31 -1.92 12.53
CA HIS A 75 9.71 -1.71 12.16
C HIS A 75 10.01 -0.26 11.74
N LEU A 76 9.00 0.43 11.21
CA LEU A 76 9.10 1.78 10.68
C LEU A 76 8.52 2.86 11.62
N ASP A 77 7.93 2.47 12.75
CA ASP A 77 7.30 3.41 13.68
C ASP A 77 8.30 4.47 14.18
N GLY A 78 7.92 5.74 14.04
CA GLY A 78 8.76 6.90 14.37
C GLY A 78 9.88 7.21 13.37
N ARG A 79 9.94 6.49 12.24
CA ARG A 79 10.96 6.68 11.19
C ARG A 79 10.38 7.20 9.87
N VAL A 80 9.07 7.08 9.68
CA VAL A 80 8.35 7.51 8.47
C VAL A 80 7.04 8.17 8.85
N THR A 81 6.54 9.03 7.96
CA THR A 81 5.22 9.68 8.13
C THR A 81 4.11 8.64 8.08
N ALA A 82 4.15 7.75 7.09
CA ALA A 82 3.14 6.72 6.93
C ALA A 82 3.72 5.43 6.35
N CYS A 83 3.23 4.29 6.85
CA CYS A 83 3.42 2.96 6.28
C CYS A 83 2.05 2.33 6.03
N VAL A 84 1.62 2.31 4.77
CA VAL A 84 0.29 1.83 4.38
C VAL A 84 0.42 0.58 3.52
N GLY A 85 -0.37 -0.44 3.82
CA GLY A 85 -0.38 -1.67 3.06
C GLY A 85 -1.28 -1.59 1.82
N THR A 86 -0.92 -2.34 0.79
CA THR A 86 -1.74 -2.60 -0.40
C THR A 86 -1.65 -4.10 -0.77
N HIS A 87 -2.31 -4.51 -1.87
CA HIS A 87 -2.33 -5.86 -2.50
C HIS A 87 -3.65 -6.63 -2.31
N THR A 88 -4.24 -6.65 -1.12
CA THR A 88 -5.35 -7.60 -0.85
C THR A 88 -6.69 -7.13 -1.42
N HIS A 89 -6.75 -5.86 -1.85
CA HIS A 89 -7.91 -5.19 -2.45
C HIS A 89 -9.12 -5.02 -1.52
N VAL A 90 -9.00 -5.38 -0.24
CA VAL A 90 -10.07 -5.21 0.76
C VAL A 90 -9.56 -4.25 1.84
N PRO A 91 -10.20 -3.07 2.04
CA PRO A 91 -9.76 -2.13 3.05
C PRO A 91 -9.89 -2.74 4.46
N THR A 92 -8.89 -2.53 5.31
CA THR A 92 -8.90 -2.99 6.70
C THR A 92 -9.35 -1.88 7.64
N ALA A 93 -10.08 -2.21 8.71
CA ALA A 93 -10.59 -1.24 9.69
C ALA A 93 -9.60 -0.96 10.83
N ASP A 94 -8.31 -0.90 10.54
CA ASP A 94 -7.23 -0.81 11.54
C ASP A 94 -6.33 0.42 11.37
N ALA A 95 -6.79 1.42 10.60
CA ALA A 95 -6.11 2.69 10.44
C ALA A 95 -5.86 3.35 11.80
N ARG A 96 -4.61 3.69 12.08
CA ARG A 96 -4.20 4.35 13.34
C ARG A 96 -2.85 5.03 13.20
N VAL A 97 -2.58 6.00 14.05
CA VAL A 97 -1.23 6.48 14.30
C VAL A 97 -0.59 5.58 15.36
N LEU A 98 0.59 5.04 15.06
CA LEU A 98 1.38 4.22 15.98
C LEU A 98 2.05 5.09 17.06
N PRO A 99 2.50 4.52 18.20
CA PRO A 99 3.05 5.29 19.32
C PRO A 99 4.25 6.19 18.97
N GLY A 100 5.06 5.81 17.98
CA GLY A 100 6.17 6.62 17.46
C GLY A 100 5.75 7.72 16.49
N GLY A 101 4.47 7.82 16.14
CA GLY A 101 3.94 8.86 15.26
C GLY A 101 3.82 8.45 13.79
N THR A 102 4.00 7.18 13.44
CA THR A 102 3.78 6.72 12.06
C THR A 102 2.31 6.39 11.81
N ALA A 103 1.70 6.97 10.78
CA ALA A 103 0.38 6.55 10.31
C ALA A 103 0.45 5.15 9.68
N TYR A 104 -0.48 4.28 10.04
CA TYR A 104 -0.48 2.88 9.63
C TYR A 104 -1.89 2.40 9.23
N CYS A 105 -1.96 1.56 8.19
CA CYS A 105 -3.15 0.80 7.80
C CYS A 105 -2.71 -0.51 7.12
N THR A 106 -3.30 -1.65 7.49
CA THR A 106 -2.90 -2.96 6.94
C THR A 106 -3.25 -3.11 5.45
N ASP A 107 -4.40 -2.63 4.99
CA ASP A 107 -4.63 -2.51 3.55
C ASP A 107 -5.55 -1.32 3.28
N VAL A 108 -5.11 -0.42 2.40
CA VAL A 108 -5.89 0.73 1.96
C VAL A 108 -7.10 0.29 1.12
N GLY A 109 -7.06 -0.91 0.54
CA GLY A 109 -8.07 -1.42 -0.37
C GLY A 109 -7.81 -1.04 -1.83
N MET A 110 -8.71 -1.47 -2.71
CA MET A 110 -8.63 -1.22 -4.15
C MET A 110 -9.56 -0.09 -4.56
N THR A 111 -9.08 0.87 -5.35
CA THR A 111 -9.98 1.72 -6.14
C THR A 111 -10.36 0.99 -7.42
N GLY A 112 -11.63 0.62 -7.57
CA GLY A 112 -12.10 -0.24 -8.64
C GLY A 112 -13.45 -0.93 -8.34
N PRO A 113 -13.82 -1.93 -9.14
CA PRO A 113 -15.13 -2.59 -9.07
C PRO A 113 -15.21 -3.58 -7.90
N ARG A 114 -16.09 -3.31 -6.94
CA ARG A 114 -16.41 -4.18 -5.80
C ARG A 114 -17.48 -5.22 -6.13
N GLY A 115 -18.22 -5.05 -7.22
CA GLY A 115 -19.26 -6.00 -7.67
C GLY A 115 -18.71 -7.35 -8.16
N GLY A 116 -17.39 -7.47 -8.27
CA GLY A 116 -16.67 -8.69 -8.63
C GLY A 116 -16.02 -9.41 -7.45
N VAL A 117 -15.09 -10.32 -7.74
CA VAL A 117 -14.19 -10.93 -6.77
C VAL A 117 -12.81 -10.32 -6.97
N ILE A 118 -12.41 -9.42 -6.06
CA ILE A 118 -11.07 -8.79 -6.08
C ILE A 118 -10.80 -8.06 -7.42
N GLY A 119 -11.85 -7.47 -8.02
CA GLY A 119 -11.79 -6.75 -9.30
C GLY A 119 -12.11 -7.59 -10.55
N VAL A 120 -12.27 -8.91 -10.42
CA VAL A 120 -12.61 -9.83 -11.52
C VAL A 120 -14.11 -10.09 -11.59
N LYS A 121 -14.68 -10.26 -12.79
CA LYS A 121 -16.10 -10.68 -12.94
C LYS A 121 -16.40 -11.92 -12.10
N LYS A 122 -17.46 -11.82 -11.28
CA LYS A 122 -17.79 -12.82 -10.24
C LYS A 122 -17.95 -14.24 -10.81
N GLU A 123 -18.57 -14.39 -11.99
CA GLU A 123 -18.79 -15.68 -12.63
C GLU A 123 -17.48 -16.37 -13.02
N LEU A 124 -16.48 -15.60 -13.46
CA LEU A 124 -15.18 -16.13 -13.87
C LEU A 124 -14.35 -16.61 -12.68
N ALA A 125 -14.31 -15.80 -11.61
CA ALA A 125 -13.66 -16.18 -10.37
C ALA A 125 -14.32 -17.44 -9.76
N LEU A 126 -15.66 -17.46 -9.66
CA LEU A 126 -16.40 -18.62 -9.17
C LEU A 126 -16.17 -19.86 -10.02
N ARG A 127 -16.15 -19.74 -11.34
CA ARG A 127 -15.84 -20.86 -12.24
C ARG A 127 -14.45 -21.43 -11.97
N ARG A 128 -13.44 -20.58 -11.78
CA ARG A 128 -12.08 -21.05 -11.45
C ARG A 128 -12.09 -21.85 -10.14
N PHE A 129 -12.71 -21.33 -9.09
CA PHE A 129 -12.72 -22.01 -7.78
C PHE A 129 -13.54 -23.30 -7.77
N THR A 130 -14.68 -23.34 -8.45
CA THR A 130 -15.57 -24.51 -8.46
C THR A 130 -15.11 -25.61 -9.40
N THR A 131 -14.50 -25.27 -10.53
CA THR A 131 -14.03 -26.25 -11.52
C THR A 131 -12.55 -26.63 -11.35
N MET A 132 -11.78 -25.81 -10.62
CA MET A 132 -10.32 -25.95 -10.48
C MET A 132 -9.59 -25.99 -11.84
N THR A 133 -10.17 -25.36 -12.87
CA THR A 133 -9.56 -25.23 -14.20
C THR A 133 -9.11 -23.80 -14.46
N ASN A 134 -8.22 -23.63 -15.44
CA ASN A 134 -7.78 -22.31 -15.88
C ASN A 134 -8.94 -21.53 -16.50
N VAL A 135 -9.19 -20.33 -15.98
CA VAL A 135 -10.19 -19.40 -16.50
C VAL A 135 -9.48 -18.10 -16.80
N ARG A 136 -9.67 -17.58 -18.02
CA ARG A 136 -9.23 -16.23 -18.36
C ARG A 136 -10.08 -15.22 -17.60
N TYR A 137 -9.44 -14.31 -16.89
CA TYR A 137 -10.12 -13.25 -16.15
C TYR A 137 -10.40 -12.02 -17.02
N ASP A 138 -11.58 -11.45 -16.80
CA ASP A 138 -11.97 -10.12 -17.26
C ASP A 138 -12.30 -9.28 -16.03
N THR A 139 -11.99 -7.98 -16.10
CA THR A 139 -12.29 -7.01 -15.06
C THR A 139 -13.81 -6.82 -14.94
N ALA A 140 -14.30 -6.75 -13.70
CA ALA A 140 -15.67 -6.30 -13.43
C ALA A 140 -15.83 -4.80 -13.75
N THR A 141 -17.04 -4.32 -13.88
CA THR A 141 -17.35 -2.89 -14.13
C THR A 141 -18.39 -2.34 -13.16
N GLU A 142 -19.03 -3.22 -12.39
CA GLU A 142 -20.13 -2.93 -11.49
C GLU A 142 -19.66 -2.54 -10.10
N ASP A 143 -20.44 -1.68 -9.43
CA ASP A 143 -20.18 -1.19 -8.07
C ASP A 143 -18.75 -0.62 -7.92
N PRO A 144 -18.40 0.45 -8.66
CA PRO A 144 -17.09 1.09 -8.53
C PRO A 144 -16.93 1.74 -7.15
N TRP A 145 -15.76 1.65 -6.55
CA TRP A 145 -15.42 2.28 -5.27
C TRP A 145 -14.06 2.96 -5.36
N LEU A 146 -13.91 4.06 -4.63
CA LEU A 146 -12.64 4.67 -4.28
C LEU A 146 -12.29 4.26 -2.85
N ASN A 147 -11.10 3.70 -2.67
CA ASN A 147 -10.55 3.39 -1.36
C ASN A 147 -9.18 4.06 -1.23
N GLY A 148 -8.98 4.78 -0.13
CA GLY A 148 -7.80 5.60 0.14
C GLY A 148 -7.64 5.87 1.62
N VAL A 149 -6.55 6.57 1.97
CA VAL A 149 -6.37 7.14 3.31
C VAL A 149 -5.93 8.59 3.19
N LEU A 150 -6.47 9.43 4.07
CA LEU A 150 -6.04 10.79 4.29
C LEU A 150 -5.12 10.80 5.51
N VAL A 151 -3.90 11.33 5.36
CA VAL A 151 -2.92 11.42 6.45
C VAL A 151 -2.55 12.89 6.62
N GLU A 152 -2.66 13.39 7.85
CA GLU A 152 -2.10 14.68 8.24
C GLU A 152 -0.81 14.46 9.04
N ALA A 153 0.15 15.36 8.85
CA ALA A 153 1.45 15.27 9.49
C ALA A 153 1.95 16.65 9.95
N SER A 154 2.75 16.66 11.01
CA SER A 154 3.44 17.85 11.52
C SER A 154 4.76 18.08 10.79
N ASP A 155 5.35 19.27 10.99
CA ASP A 155 6.63 19.66 10.39
C ASP A 155 7.82 18.73 10.75
N ASP A 156 7.69 17.95 11.83
CA ASP A 156 8.67 16.94 12.25
C ASP A 156 8.65 15.66 11.39
N GLY A 157 7.72 15.57 10.45
CA GLY A 157 7.55 14.42 9.56
C GLY A 157 6.66 13.32 10.11
N LEU A 158 6.13 13.45 11.32
CA LEU A 158 5.28 12.44 11.95
C LEU A 158 3.80 12.75 11.76
N ALA A 159 3.00 11.69 11.63
CA ALA A 159 1.57 11.80 11.42
C ALA A 159 0.84 12.22 12.70
N THR A 160 -0.13 13.10 12.55
CA THR A 160 -1.06 13.53 13.61
C THR A 160 -2.40 12.82 13.50
N SER A 161 -2.80 12.43 12.29
CA SER A 161 -4.05 11.73 12.03
C SER A 161 -3.96 10.80 10.81
N ILE A 162 -4.82 9.81 10.78
CA ILE A 162 -5.11 9.00 9.58
C ILE A 162 -6.61 8.70 9.55
N GLU A 163 -7.24 8.95 8.40
CA GLU A 163 -8.65 8.67 8.14
C GLU A 163 -8.78 7.82 6.88
N GLN A 164 -9.69 6.84 6.89
CA GLN A 164 -9.98 6.06 5.70
C GLN A 164 -11.01 6.78 4.83
N VAL A 165 -10.75 6.83 3.53
CA VAL A 165 -11.65 7.38 2.51
C VAL A 165 -12.21 6.21 1.71
N LEU A 166 -13.46 5.82 1.97
CA LEU A 166 -14.12 4.68 1.34
C LEU A 166 -15.43 5.17 0.69
N GLU A 167 -15.37 5.51 -0.59
CA GLU A 167 -16.45 6.21 -1.30
C GLU A 167 -17.00 5.39 -2.46
N PRO A 168 -18.33 5.22 -2.60
CA PRO A 168 -18.90 4.64 -3.79
C PRO A 168 -18.67 5.57 -4.99
N GLY A 169 -18.22 5.01 -6.10
CA GLY A 169 -18.13 5.68 -7.38
C GLY A 169 -19.52 5.94 -7.98
N PRO A 170 -19.60 6.77 -9.03
CA PRO A 170 -20.86 7.01 -9.72
C PRO A 170 -21.45 5.70 -10.25
N ALA A 171 -22.77 5.56 -10.15
CA ALA A 171 -23.46 4.42 -10.78
C ALA A 171 -23.15 4.41 -12.29
N PRO A 172 -22.94 3.23 -12.90
CA PRO A 172 -22.80 3.15 -14.35
C PRO A 172 -24.05 3.73 -15.03
N GLU A 173 -23.85 4.56 -16.07
CA GLU A 173 -24.93 5.02 -16.96
C GLU A 173 -25.58 3.87 -17.75
#